data_AF-M2A3S0-F1
#
_entry.id   AF-M2A3S0-F1
#
_cell.length_a   1.000
_cell.length_b   1.000
_cell.length_c   1.000
_cell.angle_alpha   90.00
_cell.angle_beta   90.00
_cell.angle_gamma   90.00
#
_symmetry.space_group_name_H-M   'P 1'
#
loop_
_entity.id
_entity.type
_entity.pdbx_description
1 polymer ?
#
loop_
_entity_poly.entity_id
_entity_poly.type
_entity_poly.pdbx_seq_one_letter_code
_entity_poly.pdbx_strand_id
1 'polypeptide(L)'
;MYVNGSGEFTGANTTAPWQSEFGQGGTPDVELSGGPGTANGHWDEPDGGGAFSGITDASGRDLTFELMTGWLNVGPEDPFISGMTLASFQDIGFLANATAVPEPGTGGVLVAGLAAGMGWRRRRSRAVK
;
A
#
# COMPACT_ATOMS: atom_id res chain seq x y z
N MET A 1 -4.28 -15.48 -17.03
CA MET A 1 -3.89 -14.12 -16.62
C MET A 1 -2.42 -14.07 -16.26
N TYR A 2 -1.91 -15.02 -15.49
CA TYR A 2 -0.46 -15.24 -15.41
C TYR A 2 -0.10 -16.63 -15.91
N VAL A 3 1.05 -16.78 -16.58
CA VAL A 3 1.63 -18.06 -17.00
C VAL A 3 3.01 -18.14 -16.38
N ASN A 4 3.32 -19.22 -15.65
CA ASN A 4 4.60 -19.36 -14.98
C ASN A 4 5.77 -19.18 -15.97
N GLY A 5 6.67 -18.26 -15.66
CA GLY A 5 7.81 -17.87 -16.48
C GLY A 5 7.50 -16.85 -17.59
N SER A 6 6.28 -16.30 -17.66
CA SER A 6 5.96 -15.28 -18.68
C SER A 6 6.61 -13.93 -18.38
N GLY A 7 6.78 -13.60 -17.11
CA GLY A 7 7.20 -12.27 -16.66
C GLY A 7 6.11 -11.20 -16.81
N GLU A 8 4.91 -11.56 -17.25
CA GLU A 8 3.84 -10.61 -17.56
C GLU A 8 2.49 -11.07 -17.00
N PHE A 9 1.78 -10.16 -16.32
CA PHE A 9 0.42 -10.39 -15.83
C PHE A 9 -0.62 -9.81 -16.80
N THR A 10 -1.24 -10.67 -17.60
CA THR A 10 -2.19 -10.30 -18.67
C THR A 10 -3.64 -10.13 -18.18
N GLY A 11 -3.81 -9.67 -16.94
CA GLY A 11 -5.12 -9.45 -16.35
C GLY A 11 -5.77 -8.17 -16.86
N ALA A 12 -7.02 -8.25 -17.32
CA ALA A 12 -7.70 -7.14 -17.96
C ALA A 12 -7.96 -5.98 -16.98
N ASN A 13 -8.34 -6.29 -15.73
CA ASN A 13 -8.56 -5.26 -14.73
C ASN A 13 -7.25 -4.66 -14.24
N THR A 14 -6.17 -5.45 -14.16
CA THR A 14 -4.84 -5.02 -13.69
C THR A 14 -4.09 -4.16 -14.70
N THR A 15 -4.32 -4.39 -16.00
CA THR A 15 -3.68 -3.62 -17.07
C THR A 15 -4.04 -2.14 -17.03
N ALA A 16 -5.29 -1.81 -16.68
CA ALA A 16 -5.75 -0.41 -16.60
C ALA A 16 -5.01 0.41 -15.52
N PRO A 17 -4.95 0.00 -14.24
CA PRO A 17 -4.19 0.71 -13.20
C PRO A 17 -2.69 0.70 -13.46
N TRP A 18 -2.10 -0.35 -14.04
CA TRP A 18 -0.68 -0.30 -14.45
C TRP A 18 -0.39 0.91 -15.36
N GLN A 19 -1.28 1.14 -16.33
CA GLN A 19 -1.15 2.25 -17.26
C GLN A 19 -1.52 3.59 -16.64
N SER A 20 -2.58 3.66 -15.83
CA SER A 20 -3.07 4.94 -15.28
C SER A 20 -2.38 5.38 -13.99
N GLU A 21 -1.98 4.43 -13.12
CA GLU A 21 -1.35 4.69 -11.83
C GLU A 21 0.14 4.95 -12.01
N PHE A 22 0.84 4.10 -12.78
CA PHE A 22 2.30 4.14 -12.94
C PHE A 22 2.78 4.70 -14.28
N GLY A 23 1.86 5.08 -15.19
CA GLY A 23 2.20 5.65 -16.48
C GLY A 23 2.91 4.69 -17.44
N GLN A 24 2.82 3.38 -17.18
CA GLN A 24 3.53 2.35 -17.94
C GLN A 24 2.74 1.89 -19.16
N GLY A 25 3.44 1.31 -20.13
CA GLY A 25 2.81 0.65 -21.28
C GLY A 25 2.58 -0.84 -21.04
N GLY A 26 1.77 -1.47 -21.89
CA GLY A 26 1.62 -2.93 -21.89
C GLY A 26 0.94 -3.47 -20.62
N THR A 27 1.43 -4.62 -20.14
CA THR A 27 0.98 -5.33 -18.95
C THR A 27 1.99 -5.20 -17.82
N PRO A 28 1.57 -5.30 -16.55
CA PRO A 28 2.50 -5.32 -15.42
C PRO A 28 3.53 -6.45 -15.52
N ASP A 29 4.77 -6.11 -15.15
CA ASP A 29 5.88 -7.04 -15.05
C ASP A 29 5.83 -7.84 -13.74
N VAL A 30 6.16 -9.13 -13.82
CA VAL A 30 6.18 -10.07 -12.70
C VAL A 30 7.60 -10.59 -12.51
N GLU A 31 8.05 -10.57 -11.26
CA GLU A 31 9.37 -11.01 -10.83
C GLU A 31 9.70 -12.43 -11.33
N LEU A 32 10.89 -12.62 -11.89
CA LEU A 32 11.40 -13.92 -12.39
C LEU A 32 12.66 -14.39 -11.64
N SER A 33 13.22 -13.55 -10.79
CA SER A 33 14.42 -13.69 -9.96
C SER A 33 14.04 -14.07 -8.50
N GLY A 34 15.03 -14.13 -7.60
CA GLY A 34 14.83 -14.45 -6.17
C GLY A 34 14.54 -15.92 -5.83
N GLY A 35 14.33 -16.77 -6.84
CA GLY A 35 14.08 -18.22 -6.67
C GLY A 35 12.59 -18.56 -6.48
N PRO A 36 12.24 -19.83 -6.21
CA PRO A 36 10.85 -20.30 -6.25
C PRO A 36 9.89 -19.65 -5.25
N GLY A 37 10.42 -19.00 -4.20
CA GLY A 37 9.63 -18.26 -3.22
C GLY A 37 9.29 -16.83 -3.63
N THR A 38 9.97 -16.29 -4.64
CA THR A 38 9.82 -14.90 -5.10
C THR A 38 9.34 -14.86 -6.55
N ALA A 39 10.07 -15.52 -7.45
CA ALA A 39 9.74 -15.60 -8.86
C ALA A 39 8.30 -16.08 -9.06
N ASN A 40 7.60 -15.47 -10.01
CA ASN A 40 6.23 -15.77 -10.43
C ASN A 40 5.13 -15.40 -9.43
N GLY A 41 5.48 -14.79 -8.29
CA GLY A 41 4.54 -14.47 -7.21
C GLY A 41 4.49 -13.00 -6.81
N HIS A 42 5.42 -12.18 -7.31
CA HIS A 42 5.58 -10.78 -6.90
C HIS A 42 5.69 -9.86 -8.11
N TRP A 43 5.40 -8.57 -7.93
CA TRP A 43 5.69 -7.55 -8.94
C TRP A 43 7.19 -7.38 -9.09
N ASP A 44 7.62 -7.12 -10.32
CA ASP A 44 9.04 -6.96 -10.63
C ASP A 44 9.61 -5.71 -9.97
N GLU A 45 10.78 -5.85 -9.37
CA GLU A 45 11.52 -4.78 -8.72
C GLU A 45 13.03 -4.97 -8.93
N PRO A 46 13.86 -3.94 -8.65
CA PRO A 46 15.30 -4.12 -8.72
C PRO A 46 15.81 -5.22 -7.78
N ASP A 47 16.69 -6.08 -8.31
CA ASP A 47 17.28 -7.19 -7.56
C ASP A 47 17.83 -6.75 -6.19
N GLY A 48 17.41 -7.46 -5.15
CA GLY A 48 17.82 -7.21 -3.77
C GLY A 48 17.05 -6.10 -3.05
N GLY A 49 16.01 -5.52 -3.66
CA GLY A 49 15.00 -4.66 -3.03
C GLY A 49 15.47 -3.28 -2.56
N GLY A 50 16.79 -3.02 -2.53
CA GLY A 50 17.34 -1.79 -1.95
C GLY A 50 17.37 -0.58 -2.89
N ALA A 51 17.05 -0.76 -4.17
CA ALA A 51 17.08 0.30 -5.17
C ALA A 51 15.67 0.65 -5.64
N PHE A 52 15.44 1.94 -5.89
CA PHE A 52 14.21 2.42 -6.53
C PHE A 52 14.05 1.82 -7.94
N SER A 53 12.84 1.39 -8.27
CA SER A 53 12.48 0.93 -9.60
C SER A 53 12.51 2.06 -10.63
N GLY A 54 12.27 3.31 -10.19
CA GLY A 54 12.06 4.47 -11.06
C GLY A 54 10.66 4.52 -11.67
N ILE A 55 9.80 3.56 -11.30
CA ILE A 55 8.39 3.50 -11.68
C ILE A 55 7.59 4.05 -10.50
N THR A 56 7.05 5.26 -10.65
CA THR A 56 6.34 5.94 -9.57
C THR A 56 4.86 6.11 -9.89
N ASP A 57 4.02 6.02 -8.86
CA ASP A 57 2.60 6.35 -8.99
C ASP A 57 2.35 7.86 -9.12
N ALA A 58 1.09 8.25 -9.31
CA ALA A 58 0.67 9.66 -9.38
C ALA A 58 0.95 10.49 -8.11
N SER A 59 1.21 9.84 -6.97
CA SER A 59 1.60 10.49 -5.70
C SER A 59 3.12 10.57 -5.52
N GLY A 60 3.89 10.03 -6.48
CA GLY A 60 5.35 9.97 -6.43
C GLY A 60 5.90 8.81 -5.60
N ARG A 61 5.07 7.82 -5.24
CA ARG A 61 5.54 6.62 -4.52
C ARG A 61 6.15 5.63 -5.51
N ASP A 62 7.32 5.09 -5.21
CA ASP A 62 8.02 4.15 -6.09
C ASP A 62 7.48 2.72 -5.93
N LEU A 63 7.37 1.99 -7.03
CA LEU A 63 6.89 0.60 -7.08
C LEU A 63 7.67 -0.33 -6.15
N THR A 64 8.94 -0.05 -5.86
CA THR A 64 9.75 -0.79 -4.88
C THR A 64 9.14 -0.80 -3.46
N PHE A 65 8.24 0.13 -3.12
CA PHE A 65 7.52 0.15 -1.84
C PHE A 65 6.11 -0.47 -1.91
N GLU A 66 5.74 -1.04 -3.06
CA GLU A 66 4.47 -1.75 -3.20
C GLU A 66 4.52 -3.09 -2.45
N LEU A 67 3.45 -3.41 -1.72
CA LEU A 67 3.38 -4.54 -0.78
C LEU A 67 3.68 -5.91 -1.42
N MET A 68 3.32 -6.10 -2.68
CA MET A 68 3.41 -7.36 -3.42
C MET A 68 4.68 -7.46 -4.26
N THR A 69 5.69 -6.62 -3.99
CA THR A 69 7.07 -6.85 -4.46
C THR A 69 7.75 -7.97 -3.66
N GLY A 70 8.91 -8.44 -4.11
CA GLY A 70 9.66 -9.53 -3.49
C GLY A 70 10.29 -9.16 -2.13
N TRP A 71 10.44 -7.88 -1.84
CA TRP A 71 11.02 -7.32 -0.62
C TRP A 71 10.07 -6.35 0.06
N LEU A 72 9.80 -6.56 1.36
CA LEU A 72 9.09 -5.56 2.14
C LEU A 72 10.02 -4.38 2.44
N ASN A 73 9.91 -3.32 1.65
CA ASN A 73 10.71 -2.12 1.82
C ASN A 73 10.05 -1.10 2.76
N VAL A 74 10.86 -0.57 3.67
CA VAL A 74 10.51 0.52 4.59
C VAL A 74 11.64 1.54 4.58
N GLY A 75 11.33 2.84 4.55
CA GLY A 75 12.38 3.86 4.56
C GLY A 75 11.88 5.25 4.19
N PRO A 76 12.31 5.83 3.05
CA PRO A 76 11.85 7.16 2.64
C PRO A 76 10.34 7.20 2.38
N GLU A 77 9.74 6.04 2.11
CA GLU A 77 8.31 5.84 1.88
C GLU A 77 7.80 4.69 2.77
N ASP A 78 6.51 4.77 3.13
CA ASP A 78 5.80 3.68 3.80
C ASP A 78 5.29 2.67 2.74
N PRO A 79 5.32 1.35 3.02
CA PRO A 79 4.77 0.37 2.11
C PRO A 79 3.30 0.64 1.81
N PHE A 80 2.89 0.38 0.57
CA PHE A 80 1.52 0.64 0.13
C PHE A 80 0.93 -0.49 -0.70
N ILE A 81 -0.40 -0.50 -0.79
CA ILE A 81 -1.13 -1.35 -1.74
C ILE A 81 -1.55 -0.47 -2.91
N SER A 82 -1.16 -0.88 -4.11
CA SER A 82 -1.51 -0.21 -5.36
C SER A 82 -2.91 -0.57 -5.86
N GLY A 83 -3.48 0.29 -6.72
CA GLY A 83 -4.67 -0.07 -7.50
C GLY A 83 -4.42 -1.27 -8.41
N MET A 84 -3.19 -1.39 -8.92
CA MET A 84 -2.72 -2.57 -9.65
C MET A 84 -2.88 -3.87 -8.86
N THR A 85 -2.40 -3.94 -7.62
CA THR A 85 -2.57 -5.12 -6.74
C THR A 85 -4.04 -5.42 -6.43
N LEU A 86 -4.86 -4.40 -6.18
CA LEU A 86 -6.28 -4.62 -5.94
C LEU A 86 -6.99 -5.19 -7.17
N ALA A 87 -6.63 -4.70 -8.37
CA ALA A 87 -7.19 -5.19 -9.61
C ALA A 87 -6.71 -6.62 -9.96
N SER A 88 -5.50 -7.00 -9.57
CA SER A 88 -5.02 -8.38 -9.75
C SER A 88 -5.82 -9.38 -8.93
N PHE A 89 -6.26 -9.00 -7.74
CA PHE A 89 -7.21 -9.78 -6.95
C PHE A 89 -8.57 -9.92 -7.64
N GLN A 90 -9.08 -8.86 -8.27
CA GLN A 90 -10.34 -8.92 -9.05
C GLN A 90 -10.22 -9.89 -10.23
N ASP A 91 -9.08 -9.83 -10.90
CA ASP A 91 -8.72 -10.66 -12.04
C ASP A 91 -8.66 -12.17 -11.72
N ILE A 92 -8.34 -12.54 -10.47
CA ILE A 92 -8.39 -13.94 -10.00
C ILE A 92 -9.68 -14.31 -9.26
N GLY A 93 -10.69 -13.43 -9.29
CA GLY A 93 -12.05 -13.72 -8.83
C GLY A 93 -12.41 -13.23 -7.43
N PHE A 94 -11.57 -12.42 -6.78
CA PHE A 94 -11.94 -11.76 -5.53
C PHE A 94 -12.78 -10.51 -5.78
N LEU A 95 -13.68 -10.22 -4.83
CA LEU A 95 -14.27 -8.89 -4.73
C LEU A 95 -13.30 -7.98 -3.95
N ALA A 96 -12.31 -7.43 -4.64
CA ALA A 96 -11.38 -6.49 -4.02
C ALA A 96 -11.95 -5.07 -4.08
N ASN A 97 -12.27 -4.52 -2.91
CA ASN A 97 -12.72 -3.14 -2.79
C ASN A 97 -12.01 -2.50 -1.59
N ALA A 98 -11.13 -1.53 -1.83
CA ALA A 98 -10.48 -0.77 -0.77
C ALA A 98 -11.37 0.39 -0.37
N THR A 99 -12.20 0.18 0.67
CA THR A 99 -12.91 1.28 1.31
C THR A 99 -12.06 1.84 2.43
N ALA A 100 -11.87 3.16 2.47
CA ALA A 100 -11.20 3.80 3.58
C ALA A 100 -11.89 3.41 4.90
N VAL A 101 -11.13 2.80 5.82
CA VAL A 101 -11.61 2.52 7.16
C VAL A 101 -11.50 3.83 7.94
N PRO A 102 -12.60 4.37 8.49
CA PRO A 102 -12.54 5.56 9.31
C PRO A 102 -11.55 5.34 10.47
N GLU A 103 -10.67 6.32 10.70
CA GLU A 103 -9.77 6.25 11.84
C GLU A 103 -10.56 6.01 13.12
N PRO A 104 -10.07 5.17 14.04
CA PRO A 104 -10.67 5.05 15.36
C PRO A 104 -10.84 6.44 15.96
N GLY A 105 -11.93 6.72 16.66
CA GLY A 105 -12.25 8.05 17.23
C GLY A 105 -11.28 8.56 18.31
N THR A 106 -10.02 8.13 18.31
CA THR A 106 -8.92 8.52 19.21
C THR A 106 -8.76 10.03 19.29
N GLY A 107 -8.92 10.77 18.19
CA GLY A 107 -8.94 12.23 18.22
C GLY A 107 -10.06 12.78 19.12
N GLY A 108 -11.27 12.22 19.02
CA GLY A 108 -12.40 12.56 19.89
C GLY A 108 -12.16 12.17 21.34
N VAL A 109 -11.59 10.99 21.58
CA VAL A 109 -11.24 10.51 22.93
C VAL A 109 -10.17 11.40 23.58
N LEU A 110 -9.17 11.84 22.82
CA LEU A 110 -8.08 12.69 23.30
C LEU A 110 -8.58 14.09 23.65
N VAL A 111 -9.43 14.69 22.79
CA VAL A 111 -10.07 15.99 23.06
C VAL A 111 -10.98 15.91 24.28
N ALA A 112 -11.80 14.85 24.40
CA ALA A 112 -12.66 14.63 25.55
C ALA A 112 -11.85 14.48 26.85
N GLY A 113 -10.75 13.72 26.81
CA GLY A 113 -9.83 13.53 27.93
C GLY A 113 -9.19 14.85 28.40
N LEU A 114 -8.72 15.68 27.45
CA LEU A 114 -8.16 17.00 27.76
C LEU A 114 -9.22 17.94 28.38
N ALA A 115 -10.43 17.96 27.83
CA ALA A 115 -11.54 18.77 28.34
C ALA A 115 -11.94 18.35 29.77
N ALA A 116 -12.07 17.04 30.01
CA ALA A 116 -12.38 16.49 31.33
C ALA A 116 -11.26 16.79 32.35
N GLY A 117 -10.00 16.62 31.96
CA GLY A 117 -8.84 16.93 32.80
C GLY A 117 -8.75 18.41 33.18
N MET A 118 -8.96 19.32 32.22
CA MET A 118 -9.01 20.77 32.49
C MET A 118 -10.20 21.14 33.39
N GLY A 119 -11.37 20.53 33.17
CA GLY A 119 -12.55 20.72 34.01
C GLY A 119 -12.33 20.27 35.45
N TRP A 120 -11.69 19.11 35.65
CA TRP A 120 -11.36 18.59 36.97
C TRP A 120 -10.35 19.46 37.72
N ARG A 121 -9.29 19.92 37.02
CA ARG A 121 -8.28 20.82 37.60
C ARG A 121 -8.89 22.13 38.08
N ARG A 122 -9.79 22.73 37.28
CA ARG A 122 -10.50 23.98 37.66
C ARG A 122 -11.39 23.81 38.90
N ARG A 123 -12.06 22.65 39.04
CA ARG A 123 -12.88 22.35 40.23
C ARG A 123 -12.04 22.21 41.50
N ARG A 124 -10.89 21.50 41.43
CA ARG A 124 -9.99 21.34 42.59
C ARG A 124 -9.40 22.67 43.08
N SER A 125 -8.98 23.56 42.17
CA SER A 125 -8.44 24.88 42.57
C SER A 125 -9.46 25.80 43.26
N ARG A 126 -10.77 25.57 43.06
CA ARG A 126 -11.85 26.33 43.72
C ARG A 126 -12.25 25.77 45.08
N ALA A 127 -11.94 24.51 45.37
CA ALA A 127 -12.27 23.85 46.64
C ALA A 127 -11.19 24.04 47.73
N VAL A 128 -10.05 24.66 47.39
CA VAL A 128 -8.91 24.92 48.31
C VAL A 128 -8.86 26.40 48.76
N LYS A 129 -9.96 27.14 48.60
CA LYS A 129 -10.16 28.48 49.19
C LYS A 129 -11.25 28.41 50.24
#